data_AF-A0AAU7ZU79-F1
#
_entry.id   AF-A0AAU7ZU79-F1
#
_cell.length_a   1.000
_cell.length_b   1.000
_cell.length_c   1.000
_cell.angle_alpha   90.00
_cell.angle_beta   90.00
_cell.angle_gamma   90.00
#
_symmetry.space_group_name_H-M   'P 1'
#
loop_
_entity.id
_entity.type
_entity.pdbx_description
1 polymer ?
#
loop_
_entity_poly.entity_id
_entity_poly.type
_entity_poly.pdbx_seq_one_letter_code
_entity_poly.pdbx_strand_id
1 'polypeptide(L)'
;METAICRHIKTNGRRCKSPSLGLSAFCYFHSRLLRRHKHLVENATVLPVNHPKPQASAAETPQYLPEAVPLELDLPPLEDVESIQVSISLLVAALARNRIDSKRAAVLLYGLQLASTNARSVTIEPAAASIVRTLARTKSGLDLAVDGN
;
A
#
# COMPACT_ATOMS: atom_id res chain seq x y z
N MET A 1 1.09 -13.49 31.37
CA MET A 1 0.03 -13.63 30.36
C MET A 1 0.70 -13.59 28.99
N GLU A 2 0.53 -14.63 28.17
CA GLU A 2 1.19 -14.71 26.86
C GLU A 2 0.70 -13.57 25.94
N THR A 3 1.62 -12.77 25.41
CA THR A 3 1.27 -11.64 24.54
C THR A 3 0.85 -12.17 23.17
N ALA A 4 -0.44 -12.04 22.85
CA ALA A 4 -0.94 -12.38 21.52
C ALA A 4 -0.20 -11.54 20.45
N ILE A 5 0.25 -12.22 19.38
CA ILE A 5 0.99 -11.63 18.27
C ILE A 5 0.12 -11.49 17.02
N CYS A 6 0.43 -10.48 16.22
CA CYS A 6 -0.19 -10.22 14.92
C CYS A 6 -0.17 -11.48 14.03
N ARG A 7 -1.31 -11.76 13.39
CA ARG A 7 -1.49 -12.90 12.46
C ARG A 7 -1.21 -12.55 10.99
N HIS A 8 -0.85 -11.31 10.69
CA HIS A 8 -0.47 -10.88 9.35
C HIS A 8 0.80 -11.60 8.86
N ILE A 9 0.76 -12.05 7.61
CA ILE A 9 1.88 -12.66 6.88
C ILE A 9 2.36 -11.62 5.88
N LYS A 10 3.64 -11.26 5.99
CA LYS A 10 4.27 -10.31 5.07
C LYS A 10 4.53 -10.95 3.70
N THR A 11 4.96 -10.15 2.72
CA THR A 11 5.24 -10.62 1.36
C THR A 11 6.34 -11.69 1.32
N ASN A 12 7.31 -11.61 2.23
CA ASN A 12 8.34 -12.65 2.38
C ASN A 12 7.90 -13.92 3.11
N GLY A 13 6.61 -14.09 3.41
CA GLY A 13 6.04 -15.26 4.09
C GLY A 13 6.29 -15.29 5.60
N ARG A 14 7.01 -14.32 6.17
CA ARG A 14 7.23 -14.25 7.62
C ARG A 14 6.05 -13.57 8.30
N ARG A 15 5.74 -14.00 9.52
CA ARG A 15 4.75 -13.30 10.37
C ARG A 15 5.28 -11.93 10.79
N CYS A 16 4.36 -10.97 10.96
CA CYS A 16 4.68 -9.62 11.44
C CYS A 16 5.34 -9.60 12.83
N LYS A 17 4.97 -10.54 13.71
CA LYS A 17 5.49 -10.71 15.10
C LYS A 17 5.23 -9.56 16.08
N SER A 18 4.74 -8.39 15.64
CA SER A 18 4.34 -7.32 16.58
C SER A 18 3.17 -7.76 17.46
N PRO A 19 3.07 -7.27 18.72
CA PRO A 19 1.92 -7.52 19.58
C PRO A 19 0.61 -7.11 18.91
N SER A 20 -0.42 -7.93 19.06
CA SER A 20 -1.76 -7.59 18.56
C SER A 20 -2.45 -6.60 19.49
N LEU A 21 -3.34 -5.78 18.92
CA LEU A 21 -4.29 -5.03 19.74
C LEU A 21 -5.18 -6.03 20.50
N GLY A 22 -5.63 -5.68 21.70
CA GLY A 22 -6.21 -6.62 22.68
C GLY A 22 -7.34 -7.49 22.14
N LEU A 23 -8.19 -6.95 21.27
CA LEU A 23 -9.31 -7.66 20.65
C LEU A 23 -9.11 -7.94 19.15
N SER A 24 -7.94 -7.65 18.58
CA SER A 24 -7.65 -7.78 17.15
C SER A 24 -6.70 -8.94 16.87
N ALA A 25 -6.88 -9.58 15.71
CA ALA A 25 -5.88 -10.49 15.16
C ALA A 25 -4.63 -9.75 14.63
N PHE A 26 -4.69 -8.42 14.50
CA PHE A 26 -3.67 -7.59 13.89
C PHE A 26 -3.02 -6.62 14.90
N CYS A 27 -1.77 -6.24 14.65
CA CYS A 27 -1.11 -5.16 15.38
C CYS A 27 -1.71 -3.79 14.99
N TYR A 28 -1.26 -2.74 15.68
CA TYR A 28 -1.69 -1.38 15.38
C TYR A 28 -1.46 -0.99 13.91
N PHE A 29 -0.25 -1.27 13.39
CA PHE A 29 0.12 -0.99 12.00
C PHE A 29 -0.82 -1.71 11.01
N HIS A 30 -0.93 -3.04 11.09
CA HIS A 30 -1.76 -3.82 10.16
C HIS A 30 -3.26 -3.55 10.27
N SER A 31 -3.77 -3.26 11.48
CA SER A 31 -5.18 -2.85 11.65
C SER A 31 -5.48 -1.54 10.93
N ARG A 32 -4.51 -0.62 10.88
CA ARG A 32 -4.69 0.69 10.25
C ARG A 32 -4.41 0.67 8.76
N LEU A 33 -3.43 -0.13 8.34
CA LEU A 33 -3.12 -0.39 6.94
C LEU A 33 -4.33 -0.99 6.22
N LEU A 34 -4.94 -2.03 6.79
CA LEU A 34 -6.14 -2.66 6.22
C LEU A 34 -7.31 -1.66 6.08
N ARG A 35 -7.58 -0.88 7.13
CA ARG A 35 -8.64 0.15 7.09
C ARG A 35 -8.40 1.20 6.00
N ARG A 36 -7.15 1.65 5.85
CA ARG A 36 -6.81 2.67 4.86
C ARG A 36 -6.84 2.13 3.44
N HIS A 37 -6.33 0.91 3.22
CA HIS A 37 -6.37 0.28 1.90
C HIS A 37 -7.81 0.08 1.44
N LYS A 38 -8.68 -0.44 2.33
CA LYS A 38 -10.11 -0.58 2.04
C LYS A 38 -10.74 0.76 1.65
N HIS A 39 -10.46 1.82 2.41
CA HIS A 39 -11.00 3.15 2.11
C HIS A 39 -10.48 3.72 0.79
N LEU A 40 -9.22 3.49 0.41
CA LEU A 40 -8.68 3.98 -0.85
C LEU A 40 -9.30 3.24 -2.04
N VAL A 41 -9.37 1.91 -1.99
CA VAL A 41 -9.93 1.10 -3.08
C VAL A 41 -11.44 1.36 -3.24
N GLU A 42 -12.19 1.48 -2.15
CA GLU A 42 -13.65 1.66 -2.22
C GLU A 42 -14.09 3.09 -2.54
N ASN A 43 -13.29 4.12 -2.17
CA ASN A 43 -13.71 5.52 -2.25
C ASN A 43 -12.83 6.41 -3.16
N ALA A 44 -11.81 5.87 -3.83
CA ALA A 44 -10.97 6.69 -4.71
C ALA A 44 -11.74 7.15 -5.97
N THR A 45 -11.81 8.46 -6.18
CA THR A 45 -12.24 9.02 -7.46
C THR A 45 -11.13 8.82 -8.49
N VAL A 46 -11.46 8.22 -9.62
CA VAL A 46 -10.54 8.10 -10.76
C VAL A 46 -10.24 9.51 -11.26
N LEU A 47 -8.98 9.95 -11.09
CA LEU A 47 -8.54 11.21 -11.69
C LEU A 47 -8.47 11.05 -13.22
N PRO A 48 -8.91 12.05 -14.00
CA PRO A 48 -8.78 12.02 -15.45
C PRO A 48 -7.31 11.90 -15.83
N VAL A 49 -6.97 10.84 -16.54
CA VAL A 49 -5.58 10.50 -16.84
C VAL A 49 -5.12 11.26 -18.08
N ASN A 50 -4.14 12.15 -17.93
CA ASN A 50 -3.44 12.78 -19.06
C ASN A 50 -2.44 11.80 -19.69
N HIS A 51 -2.93 10.68 -20.24
CA HIS A 51 -2.11 9.85 -21.11
C HIS A 51 -2.08 10.46 -22.52
N PRO A 52 -0.92 10.50 -23.20
CA PRO A 52 -0.91 10.77 -24.62
C PRO A 52 -1.77 9.71 -25.29
N LYS A 53 -2.91 10.13 -25.86
CA LYS A 53 -3.78 9.28 -26.67
C LYS A 53 -2.87 8.62 -27.72
N PRO A 54 -2.90 7.29 -27.90
CA PRO A 54 -2.13 6.68 -28.98
C PRO A 54 -2.46 7.45 -30.26
N GLN A 55 -1.45 8.02 -30.90
CA GLN A 55 -1.64 8.83 -32.10
C GLN A 55 -2.25 7.91 -33.16
N ALA A 56 -3.56 8.01 -33.33
CA ALA A 56 -4.26 7.34 -34.41
C ALA A 56 -3.68 7.92 -35.70
N SER A 57 -2.94 7.10 -36.45
CA SER A 57 -2.73 7.34 -37.87
C SER A 57 -4.09 7.61 -38.51
N ALA A 58 -4.15 8.60 -39.40
CA ALA A 58 -5.34 9.17 -40.03
C ALA A 58 -6.20 8.19 -40.86
N ALA A 59 -6.75 7.15 -40.21
CA ALA A 59 -7.81 6.30 -40.70
C ALA A 59 -8.84 6.22 -39.57
N GLU A 60 -10.06 6.64 -39.87
CA GLU A 60 -11.20 6.81 -38.98
C GLU A 60 -11.28 5.71 -37.91
N THR A 61 -10.97 6.05 -36.65
CA THR A 61 -11.23 5.15 -35.52
C THR A 61 -12.75 5.05 -35.33
N PRO A 62 -13.36 3.85 -35.46
CA PRO A 62 -14.80 3.67 -35.23
C PRO A 62 -15.18 4.05 -33.79
N GLN A 63 -16.29 4.79 -33.64
CA GLN A 63 -16.83 5.31 -32.36
C GLN A 63 -17.30 4.24 -31.34
N TYR A 64 -16.86 2.98 -31.45
CA TYR A 64 -17.21 1.90 -30.53
C TYR A 64 -16.04 1.41 -29.65
N LEU A 65 -14.86 2.02 -29.76
CA LEU A 65 -13.75 1.63 -28.88
C LEU A 65 -14.04 2.13 -27.45
N PRO A 66 -14.08 1.23 -26.44
CA PRO A 66 -14.32 1.63 -25.06
C PRO A 66 -13.24 2.63 -24.62
N GLU A 67 -13.68 3.69 -23.94
CA GLU A 67 -12.81 4.65 -23.24
C GLU A 67 -11.69 3.88 -22.52
N ALA A 68 -10.43 4.27 -22.72
CA ALA A 68 -9.29 3.50 -22.22
C ALA A 68 -9.42 3.31 -20.70
N VAL A 69 -9.69 2.08 -20.28
CA VAL A 69 -9.81 1.73 -18.86
C VAL A 69 -8.50 2.10 -18.18
N PRO A 70 -8.52 2.98 -17.16
CA PRO A 70 -7.32 3.38 -16.44
C PRO A 70 -6.55 2.16 -15.97
N LEU A 71 -5.23 2.18 -16.13
CA LEU A 71 -4.38 1.13 -15.56
C LEU A 71 -4.49 1.17 -14.04
N GLU A 72 -5.10 0.13 -13.47
CA GLU A 72 -5.10 -0.13 -12.04
C GLU A 72 -3.91 -1.04 -11.72
N LEU A 73 -2.93 -0.50 -11.00
CA LEU A 73 -1.80 -1.27 -10.48
C LEU A 73 -2.16 -1.71 -9.07
N ASP A 74 -2.48 -2.99 -8.90
CA ASP A 74 -2.65 -3.59 -7.58
C ASP A 74 -1.27 -3.83 -6.96
N LEU A 75 -0.80 -2.84 -6.20
CA LEU A 75 0.49 -2.90 -5.53
C LEU A 75 0.30 -3.49 -4.13
N PRO A 76 1.15 -4.45 -3.71
CA PRO A 76 1.13 -4.90 -2.33
C PRO A 76 1.50 -3.75 -1.39
N PRO A 77 1.11 -3.82 -0.11
CA PRO A 77 1.59 -2.86 0.86
C PRO A 77 3.11 -2.87 0.98
N LEU A 78 3.74 -1.69 0.95
CA LEU A 78 5.19 -1.51 0.95
C LEU A 78 5.79 -1.63 2.37
N GLU A 79 5.58 -2.79 3.00
CA GLU A 79 5.92 -3.02 4.42
C GLU A 79 7.22 -3.79 4.65
N ASP A 80 7.85 -4.29 3.58
CA ASP A 80 9.15 -4.95 3.57
C ASP A 80 9.87 -4.77 2.22
N VAL A 81 11.12 -5.23 2.13
CA VAL A 81 11.90 -5.10 0.90
C VAL A 81 11.32 -5.96 -0.21
N GLU A 82 10.78 -7.13 0.11
CA GLU A 82 10.20 -8.05 -0.87
C GLU A 82 8.93 -7.48 -1.55
N SER A 83 8.02 -6.85 -0.80
CA SER A 83 6.85 -6.13 -1.34
C SER A 83 7.25 -4.96 -2.24
N ILE A 84 8.32 -4.26 -1.90
CA ILE A 84 8.87 -3.19 -2.75
C ILE A 84 9.40 -3.78 -4.05
N GLN A 85 10.12 -4.91 -4.01
CA GLN A 85 10.62 -5.57 -5.22
C GLN A 85 9.49 -6.11 -6.12
N VAL A 86 8.41 -6.65 -5.53
CA VAL A 86 7.21 -7.03 -6.28
C VAL A 86 6.60 -5.81 -6.97
N SER A 87 6.50 -4.68 -6.26
CA SER A 87 5.96 -3.44 -6.82
C SER A 87 6.80 -2.87 -7.97
N ILE A 88 8.13 -2.91 -7.85
CA ILE A 88 9.05 -2.53 -8.94
C ILE A 88 8.82 -3.44 -10.15
N SER A 89 8.71 -4.74 -9.93
CA SER A 89 8.51 -5.73 -11.00
C SER A 89 7.21 -5.48 -11.77
N LEU A 90 6.10 -5.21 -11.05
CA LEU A 90 4.81 -4.87 -11.66
C LEU A 90 4.89 -3.58 -12.49
N LEU A 91 5.60 -2.58 -11.99
CA LEU A 91 5.74 -1.30 -12.68
C LEU A 91 6.61 -1.40 -13.94
N VAL A 92 7.71 -2.15 -13.88
CA VAL A 92 8.56 -2.46 -15.05
C VAL A 92 7.76 -3.23 -16.10
N ALA A 93 6.97 -4.22 -15.68
CA ALA A 93 6.11 -4.99 -16.56
C ALA A 93 5.02 -4.13 -17.24
N ALA A 94 4.48 -3.13 -16.53
CA ALA A 94 3.51 -2.18 -17.08
C ALA A 94 4.16 -1.21 -18.07
N LEU A 95 5.36 -0.72 -17.76
CA LEU A 95 6.13 0.17 -18.65
C LEU A 95 6.52 -0.55 -19.95
N ALA A 96 7.03 -1.78 -19.85
CA ALA A 96 7.40 -2.59 -21.01
C ALA A 96 6.22 -2.89 -21.95
N ARG A 97 5.00 -2.95 -21.40
CA ARG A 97 3.75 -3.14 -22.17
C ARG A 97 3.09 -1.84 -22.60
N ASN A 98 3.75 -0.68 -22.44
CA ASN A 98 3.21 0.65 -22.72
C ASN A 98 1.86 0.91 -22.02
N ARG A 99 1.63 0.30 -20.85
CA ARG A 99 0.40 0.49 -20.05
C ARG A 99 0.47 1.73 -19.16
N ILE A 100 1.67 2.27 -18.96
CA ILE A 100 1.95 3.50 -18.23
C ILE A 100 2.99 4.32 -19.00
N ASP A 101 2.87 5.64 -18.99
CA ASP A 101 3.87 6.52 -19.61
C ASP A 101 5.13 6.63 -18.75
N SER A 102 6.24 6.99 -19.39
CA SER A 102 7.55 7.09 -18.76
C SER A 102 7.60 8.13 -17.63
N LYS A 103 6.84 9.23 -17.71
CA LYS A 103 6.84 10.28 -16.68
C LYS A 103 6.18 9.76 -15.40
N ARG A 104 5.01 9.13 -15.51
CA ARG A 104 4.33 8.49 -14.37
C ARG A 104 5.16 7.35 -13.79
N ALA A 105 5.73 6.51 -14.65
CA ALA A 105 6.61 5.42 -14.21
C ALA A 105 7.83 5.95 -13.44
N ALA A 106 8.46 7.04 -13.89
CA ALA A 106 9.60 7.65 -13.20
C ALA A 106 9.23 8.12 -11.78
N VAL A 107 8.09 8.78 -11.61
CA VAL A 107 7.62 9.24 -10.29
C VAL A 107 7.36 8.05 -9.35
N LEU A 108 6.71 7.00 -9.85
CA LEU A 108 6.41 5.81 -9.06
C LEU A 108 7.68 5.03 -8.69
N LEU A 109 8.61 4.84 -9.64
CA LEU A 109 9.91 4.21 -9.38
C LEU A 109 10.70 4.98 -8.33
N TYR A 110 10.69 6.31 -8.38
CA TYR A 110 11.35 7.14 -7.37
C TYR A 110 10.73 6.94 -5.98
N GLY A 111 9.39 6.88 -5.89
CA GLY A 111 8.70 6.55 -4.63
C GLY A 111 9.10 5.17 -4.08
N LEU A 112 9.22 4.16 -4.95
CA LEU A 112 9.65 2.81 -4.56
C LEU A 112 11.12 2.76 -4.14
N GLN A 113 11.99 3.55 -4.76
CA GLN A 113 13.38 3.71 -4.32
C GLN A 113 13.45 4.31 -2.92
N LEU A 114 12.69 5.37 -2.65
CA LEU A 114 12.60 5.96 -1.31
C LEU A 114 12.07 4.95 -0.29
N ALA A 115 11.04 4.17 -0.65
CA ALA A 115 10.55 3.08 0.19
C ALA A 115 11.64 2.03 0.47
N SER A 116 12.45 1.66 -0.53
CA SER A 116 13.55 0.70 -0.34
C SER A 116 14.64 1.22 0.60
N THR A 117 14.97 2.50 0.50
CA THR A 117 15.92 3.16 1.40
C THR A 117 15.37 3.21 2.82
N ASN A 118 14.11 3.61 2.98
CA ASN A 118 13.44 3.66 4.28
C ASN A 118 13.35 2.26 4.92
N ALA A 119 13.02 1.23 4.15
CA ALA A 119 12.91 -0.14 4.65
C ALA A 119 14.21 -0.68 5.26
N ARG A 120 15.38 -0.16 4.86
CA ARG A 120 16.68 -0.52 5.46
C ARG A 120 16.97 0.23 6.76
N SER A 121 16.44 1.44 6.90
CA SER A 121 16.71 2.33 8.03
C SER A 121 15.65 2.28 9.13
N VAL A 122 14.44 1.80 8.81
CA VAL A 122 13.32 1.71 9.76
C VAL A 122 13.39 0.37 10.49
N THR A 123 13.92 0.40 11.71
CA THR A 123 13.86 -0.74 12.65
C THR A 123 12.50 -0.74 13.35
N ILE A 124 11.62 -1.67 12.97
CA ILE A 124 10.34 -1.91 13.66
C ILE A 124 10.51 -3.04 14.67
N GLU A 125 11.36 -2.85 15.66
CA GLU A 125 11.52 -3.80 16.78
C GLU A 125 11.22 -3.10 18.12
N PRO A 126 9.98 -2.67 18.37
CA PRO A 126 9.59 -2.24 19.70
C PRO A 126 9.45 -3.47 20.60
N ALA A 127 10.04 -3.40 21.79
CA ALA A 127 9.79 -4.39 22.84
C ALA A 127 8.28 -4.50 23.09
N ALA A 128 7.76 -5.71 23.34
CA ALA A 128 6.32 -5.92 23.48
C ALA A 128 5.67 -5.03 24.55
N ALA A 129 6.43 -4.61 25.56
CA ALA A 129 6.00 -3.70 26.63
C ALA A 129 5.77 -2.25 26.16
N SER A 130 6.46 -1.77 25.11
CA SER A 130 6.30 -0.40 24.62
C SER A 130 5.20 -0.27 23.56
N ILE A 131 4.59 -1.38 23.16
CA ILE A 131 3.51 -1.38 22.16
C ILE A 131 2.16 -1.21 22.82
N VAL A 132 1.42 -0.20 22.36
CA VAL A 132 0.04 0.05 22.73
C VAL A 132 -0.85 -1.08 22.22
N ARG A 133 -1.56 -1.73 23.15
CA ARG A 133 -2.47 -2.85 22.84
C ARG A 133 -3.95 -2.49 22.96
N THR A 134 -4.27 -1.43 23.71
CA THR A 134 -5.64 -0.95 23.89
C THR A 134 -5.72 0.51 23.49
N LEU A 135 -6.76 0.85 22.73
CA LEU A 135 -6.93 2.18 22.15
C LEU A 135 -8.28 2.75 22.58
N ALA A 136 -8.27 4.02 22.96
CA ALA A 136 -9.47 4.85 23.00
C ALA A 136 -9.57 5.64 21.68
N ARG A 137 -10.79 5.94 21.23
CA ARG A 137 -11.01 6.78 20.05
C ARG A 137 -11.75 8.05 20.45
N THR A 138 -11.21 9.20 20.09
CA THR A 138 -11.87 10.49 20.34
C THR A 138 -13.10 10.66 19.45
N LYS A 139 -13.97 11.62 19.78
CA LYS A 139 -15.09 12.02 18.92
C LYS A 139 -14.64 12.49 17.53
N SER A 140 -13.42 13.00 17.40
CA SER A 140 -12.80 13.39 16.12
C SER A 140 -12.16 12.23 15.35
N GLY A 141 -12.22 11.00 15.88
CA GLY A 141 -11.68 9.80 15.23
C GLY A 141 -10.18 9.57 15.43
N LEU A 142 -9.54 10.29 16.36
CA LEU A 142 -8.14 10.11 16.72
C LEU A 142 -7.99 8.90 17.64
N ASP A 143 -7.05 8.01 17.32
CA ASP A 143 -6.71 6.86 18.16
C ASP A 143 -5.72 7.32 19.25
N LEU A 144 -6.04 7.05 20.51
CA LEU A 144 -5.24 7.36 21.70
C LEU A 144 -4.84 6.06 22.41
N ALA A 145 -3.61 5.99 22.91
CA ALA A 145 -3.22 4.94 23.83
C ALA A 145 -4.01 5.12 25.13
N VAL A 146 -4.55 4.04 25.68
CA VAL A 146 -5.04 4.09 27.06
C VAL A 146 -3.84 3.97 27.99
N ASP A 147 -3.82 4.77 29.05
CA ASP A 147 -2.80 4.64 30.09
C ASP A 147 -2.94 3.25 30.73
N GLY A 148 -1.82 2.53 30.83
CA GLY A 148 -1.79 1.23 31.48
C GLY A 148 -2.05 1.42 32.97
N ASN A 149 -3.02 0.68 33.52
CA ASN A 149 -3.14 0.49 34.97
C ASN A 149 -2.08 -0.50 35.45
#